data_AF-A0A730MMK8-F1
#
_entry.id   AF-A0A730MMK8-F1
#
_cell.length_a   1.000
_cell.length_b   1.000
_cell.length_c   1.000
_cell.angle_alpha   90.00
_cell.angle_beta   90.00
_cell.angle_gamma   90.00
#
_symmetry.space_group_name_H-M   'P 1'
#
loop_
_entity.id
_entity.type
_entity.pdbx_description
1 polymer ?
#
loop_
_entity_poly.entity_id
_entity_poly.type
_entity_poly.pdbx_seq_one_letter_code
_entity_poly.pdbx_strand_id
1 'polypeptide(L)' 'VRRQAQEKGITLAGNAIDDVLTVALFPQIGLKFLENRHNPAAFEPLPQAEAAQPVAKAEKPAASGIYTVEV' A
#
# COMPACT_ATOMS: atom_id res chain seq x y z
N VAL A 1 17.36 -8.26 -10.32
CA VAL A 1 16.44 -7.14 -10.59
C VAL A 1 16.38 -6.73 -12.06
N ARG A 2 17.42 -6.10 -12.65
CA ARG A 2 17.37 -5.63 -14.07
C ARG A 2 17.03 -6.73 -15.08
N ARG A 3 17.67 -7.90 -14.96
CA ARG A 3 17.38 -9.06 -15.81
C ARG A 3 15.96 -9.60 -15.60
N GLN A 4 15.54 -9.74 -14.35
CA GLN A 4 14.17 -10.18 -14.01
C GLN A 4 13.11 -9.21 -14.53
N ALA A 5 13.39 -7.90 -14.49
CA ALA A 5 12.50 -6.88 -15.03
C ALA A 5 12.40 -6.98 -16.56
N GLN A 6 13.52 -7.18 -17.26
CA GLN A 6 13.51 -7.41 -18.71
C GLN A 6 12.78 -8.70 -19.11
N GLU A 7 13.01 -9.80 -18.39
CA GLU A 7 12.34 -11.09 -18.64
C GLU A 7 10.83 -11.03 -18.40
N LYS A 8 10.38 -10.21 -17.44
CA LYS A 8 8.97 -10.01 -17.09
C LYS A 8 8.31 -8.82 -17.80
N GLY A 9 9.04 -8.10 -18.67
CA GLY A 9 8.53 -6.91 -19.34
C GLY A 9 8.20 -5.74 -18.41
N ILE A 10 8.80 -5.70 -17.22
CA ILE A 10 8.60 -4.66 -16.22
C ILE A 10 9.34 -3.40 -16.66
N THR A 11 8.60 -2.30 -16.78
CA THR A 11 9.19 -0.99 -17.06
C THR A 11 9.82 -0.45 -15.79
N LEU A 12 11.15 -0.38 -15.76
CA LEU A 12 11.89 0.25 -14.68
C LEU A 12 11.73 1.77 -14.76
N ALA A 13 11.73 2.44 -13.61
CA ALA A 13 11.73 3.89 -13.53
C ALA A 13 13.00 4.49 -14.13
N GLY A 14 12.94 5.76 -14.53
CA GLY A 14 14.10 6.50 -15.05
C GLY A 14 15.31 6.48 -14.11
N ASN A 15 15.06 6.41 -12.80
CA ASN A 15 16.06 6.09 -11.80
C ASN A 15 15.95 4.62 -11.36
N ALA A 16 16.56 3.71 -12.13
CA ALA A 16 16.52 2.27 -11.84
C ALA A 16 17.14 1.87 -10.48
N ILE A 17 17.82 2.80 -9.77
CA ILE A 17 18.38 2.56 -8.42
C ILE A 17 17.25 2.34 -7.41
N ASP A 18 16.16 3.10 -7.49
CA ASP A 18 15.05 3.04 -6.54
C ASP A 18 14.30 1.70 -6.65
N ASP A 19 14.16 1.18 -7.88
CA ASP A 19 13.55 -0.13 -8.14
C ASP A 19 14.44 -1.28 -7.65
N VAL A 20 15.76 -1.15 -7.82
CA VAL A 20 16.73 -2.11 -7.27
C VAL A 20 16.67 -2.12 -5.76
N LEU A 21 16.60 -0.94 -5.12
CA LEU A 21 16.47 -0.82 -3.68
C LEU A 21 15.15 -1.41 -3.18
N THR A 22 14.03 -1.16 -3.88
CA THR A 22 12.71 -1.71 -3.54
C THR A 22 12.71 -3.24 -3.57
N VAL A 23 13.30 -3.84 -4.61
CA VAL A 23 13.40 -5.31 -4.71
C VAL A 23 14.45 -5.87 -3.75
N ALA A 24 15.51 -5.13 -3.42
CA ALA A 24 16.51 -5.57 -2.45
C ALA A 24 15.93 -5.61 -1.02
N LEU A 25 15.13 -4.60 -0.66
CA LEU A 25 14.48 -4.52 0.65
C LEU A 25 13.28 -5.47 0.75
N PHE A 26 12.56 -5.69 -0.36
CA PHE A 26 11.38 -6.54 -0.41
C PHE A 26 11.45 -7.47 -1.64
N PRO A 27 12.13 -8.62 -1.55
CA PRO A 27 12.41 -9.46 -2.73
C PRO A 27 11.16 -9.97 -3.47
N GLN A 28 10.16 -10.43 -2.71
CA GLN A 28 8.94 -10.98 -3.29
C GLN A 28 7.90 -9.88 -3.59
N ILE A 29 7.63 -9.02 -2.60
CA ILE A 29 6.61 -7.96 -2.72
C ILE A 29 7.09 -6.85 -3.66
N GLY A 30 8.37 -6.48 -3.62
CA GLY A 30 8.93 -5.44 -4.47
C GLY A 30 8.89 -5.79 -5.95
N LEU A 31 9.11 -7.06 -6.32
CA LEU A 31 8.96 -7.48 -7.72
C LEU A 31 7.50 -7.35 -8.18
N LYS A 32 6.55 -7.81 -7.36
CA LYS A 32 5.11 -7.72 -7.63
C LYS A 32 4.62 -6.27 -7.67
N PHE A 33 5.23 -5.39 -6.87
CA PHE A 33 5.01 -3.95 -6.89
C PHE A 33 5.44 -3.33 -8.23
N LEU A 34 6.63 -3.68 -8.72
CA LEU A 34 7.11 -3.18 -10.01
C LEU A 34 6.26 -3.70 -11.18
N GLU A 35 5.83 -4.96 -11.14
CA GLU A 35 4.90 -5.53 -12.13
C GLU A 35 3.58 -4.74 -12.22
N ASN A 36 3.10 -4.23 -11.09
CA ASN A 36 1.83 -3.51 -11.00
C ASN A 36 1.98 -1.99 -10.94
N ARG A 37 3.17 -1.43 -11.19
CA ARG A 37 3.47 0.01 -10.99
C ARG A 37 2.52 0.97 -11.72
N HIS A 38 2.03 0.58 -12.89
CA HIS A 38 1.09 1.38 -13.70
C HIS A 38 -0.35 0.85 -13.63
N ASN A 39 -0.63 -0.03 -12.67
CA ASN A 39 -1.93 -0.66 -12.45
C ASN A 39 -2.52 -0.22 -11.10
N PRO A 40 -3.24 0.92 -11.05
CA PRO A 40 -3.84 1.41 -9.80
C PRO A 40 -4.85 0.44 -9.18
N ALA A 41 -5.42 -0.50 -9.94
CA ALA A 41 -6.34 -1.52 -9.42
C ALA A 41 -5.64 -2.63 -8.62
N ALA A 42 -4.32 -2.76 -8.73
CA ALA A 42 -3.54 -3.70 -7.92
C ALA A 42 -3.15 -3.14 -6.54
N PHE A 43 -3.41 -1.86 -6.32
CA PHE A 43 -3.13 -1.17 -5.07
C PHE A 43 -4.41 -0.86 -4.32
N GLU A 44 -4.26 -0.56 -3.04
CA GLU A 44 -5.36 -0.02 -2.27
C GLU A 44 -5.82 1.31 -2.88
N PRO A 45 -7.13 1.58 -2.87
CA PRO A 45 -7.62 2.88 -3.25
C PRO A 45 -6.98 3.93 -2.36
N LEU A 46 -6.73 5.12 -2.92
CA LEU A 46 -6.32 6.26 -2.11
C LEU A 46 -7.28 6.39 -0.94
N PRO A 47 -6.78 6.69 0.28
CA PRO A 47 -7.63 6.96 1.42
C PRO A 47 -8.70 7.95 0.98
N GLN A 48 -9.92 7.44 0.81
CA GLN A 48 -11.05 8.32 0.70
C GLN A 48 -11.13 8.90 2.10
N ALA A 49 -10.91 10.21 2.25
CA ALA A 49 -11.59 10.88 3.32
C ALA A 49 -13.03 10.42 3.17
N GLU A 50 -13.52 9.59 4.09
CA GLU A 50 -14.95 9.44 4.25
C GLU A 50 -15.41 10.88 4.35
N ALA A 51 -15.96 11.41 3.23
CA ALA A 51 -16.86 12.52 3.32
C ALA A 51 -17.79 12.03 4.40
N ALA A 52 -17.75 12.68 5.56
CA ALA A 52 -18.65 12.37 6.64
C ALA A 52 -20.04 12.47 6.03
N GLN A 53 -20.55 11.35 5.55
CA GLN A 53 -21.94 11.23 5.19
C GLN A 53 -22.60 11.64 6.51
N PRO A 54 -23.51 12.63 6.52
CA PRO A 54 -24.22 12.95 7.72
C PRO A 54 -24.98 11.68 8.11
N VAL A 55 -24.37 10.89 8.98
CA VAL A 55 -24.99 9.77 9.64
C VAL A 55 -26.09 10.40 10.45
N ALA A 56 -27.33 10.22 9.99
CA ALA A 56 -28.49 10.47 10.83
C ALA A 56 -28.20 9.77 12.15
N LYS A 57 -28.10 10.57 13.21
CA LYS A 57 -27.59 10.21 14.53
C LYS A 57 -28.33 8.97 15.04
N ALA A 58 -27.78 7.79 14.83
CA ALA A 58 -28.22 6.58 15.48
C ALA A 58 -27.50 6.52 16.83
N GLU A 59 -28.22 6.87 17.88
CA GLU A 59 -27.79 6.76 19.26
C GLU A 59 -27.42 5.29 19.56
N LYS A 60 -26.13 5.00 19.65
CA LYS A 60 -25.63 3.80 20.34
C LYS A 60 -24.45 4.20 21.23
N PRO A 61 -24.45 3.79 22.51
CA PRO A 61 -23.42 4.18 23.45
C PRO A 61 -22.07 3.60 23.05
N ALA A 62 -21.05 4.45 23.04
CA ALA A 62 -19.66 4.08 22.80
C ALA A 62 -19.14 3.25 23.99
N ALA A 63 -18.86 1.97 23.76
CA ALA A 63 -18.04 1.18 24.68
C ALA A 63 -16.58 1.53 24.41
N SER A 64 -16.05 2.51 25.14
CA SER A 64 -14.63 2.82 25.18
C SER A 64 -13.87 1.66 25.83
N GLY A 65 -13.13 0.90 25.03
CA GLY A 65 -12.13 -0.05 25.55
C GLY A 65 -10.96 0.73 26.14
N ILE A 66 -10.90 0.80 27.47
CA ILE A 66 -9.75 1.34 28.20
C ILE A 66 -8.71 0.21 28.28
N TYR A 67 -7.50 0.43 27.77
CA TYR A 67 -6.36 -0.46 28.00
C TYR A 67 -5.41 0.23 28.98
N THR A 68 -5.41 -0.20 30.25
CA THR A 68 -4.42 0.23 31.25
C THR A 68 -3.21 -0.70 31.19
N VAL A 69 -2.01 -0.13 31.12
CA VAL A 69 -0.73 -0.84 31.31
C VAL A 69 -0.31 -0.64 32.76
N GLU A 70 -0.19 -1.72 33.53
CA GLU A 70 0.44 -1.68 34.86
C GLU A 70 1.96 -1.62 34.69
N VAL A 71 2.61 -0.72 35.43
CA VAL A 71 4.07 -0.66 35.64
C VAL A 71 4.36 -1.05 37.08
#